data_AF-A0A5C2LLC0-F1
#
_entry.id   AF-A0A5C2LLC0-F1
#
_cell.length_a   1.000
_cell.length_b   1.000
_cell.length_c   1.000
_cell.angle_alpha   90.00
_cell.angle_beta   90.00
_cell.angle_gamma   90.00
#
_symmetry.space_group_name_H-M   'P 1'
#
loop_
_entity.id
_entity.type
_entity.pdbx_description
1 polymer ?
#
loop_
_entity_poly.entity_id
_entity_poly.type
_entity_poly.pdbx_seq_one_letter_code
_entity_poly.pdbx_strand_id
1 'polypeptide(L)'
;MRQSNLCSEIALPTKPLEDVNDENGEIALCTLSAFNLGAIDSLDELEELAVLAVRALDALLDYQDYPIPAAKRGAMGRRTLGIGVINFAYYLAKHGKRYSDGSANNLTHKTFEAIQYYLLKASNELAIEQGACPWFNETTYAQGILPIDTYKKDLDGIVSEPLHTTTGKHCANPLKPTVCATPRSPR
;
A
#
# COMPACT_ATOMS: atom_id res chain seq x y z
N MET A 1 1.10 -14.54 -5.44
CA MET A 1 -0.32 -14.19 -5.65
C MET A 1 -0.88 -15.08 -6.76
N ARG A 2 -2.10 -15.61 -6.61
CA ARG A 2 -2.71 -16.54 -7.58
C ARG A 2 -4.07 -16.09 -8.15
N GLN A 3 -4.60 -14.98 -7.67
CA GLN A 3 -5.91 -14.41 -8.07
C GLN A 3 -5.96 -12.92 -7.76
N SER A 4 -7.07 -12.27 -8.14
CA SER A 4 -7.43 -10.91 -7.71
C SER A 4 -8.86 -10.86 -7.14
N ASN A 5 -9.33 -9.67 -6.77
CA ASN A 5 -10.72 -9.41 -6.38
C ASN A 5 -11.59 -9.03 -7.59
N LEU A 6 -12.86 -8.70 -7.33
CA LEU A 6 -13.85 -8.31 -8.33
C LEU A 6 -13.40 -7.16 -9.25
N CYS A 7 -12.72 -6.15 -8.71
CA CYS A 7 -12.34 -4.94 -9.45
C CYS A 7 -10.87 -4.97 -9.94
N SER A 8 -10.18 -6.11 -9.83
CA SER A 8 -8.81 -6.36 -10.31
C SER A 8 -7.70 -5.50 -9.70
N GLU A 9 -7.87 -4.96 -8.50
CA GLU A 9 -6.88 -4.13 -7.81
C GLU A 9 -6.16 -4.82 -6.64
N ILE A 10 -6.78 -5.87 -6.07
CA ILE A 10 -6.26 -6.53 -4.88
C ILE A 10 -5.50 -7.78 -5.30
N ALA A 11 -4.25 -7.89 -4.89
CA ALA A 11 -3.42 -9.07 -5.14
C ALA A 11 -2.84 -9.56 -3.81
N LEU A 12 -3.54 -10.50 -3.16
CA LEU A 12 -3.19 -11.04 -1.85
C LEU A 12 -3.09 -12.58 -1.88
N PRO A 13 -2.36 -13.20 -0.94
CA PRO A 13 -2.25 -14.65 -0.86
C PRO A 13 -3.57 -15.27 -0.42
N THR A 14 -3.88 -16.46 -0.93
CA THR A 14 -5.05 -17.25 -0.56
C THR A 14 -4.67 -18.72 -0.43
N LYS A 15 -5.39 -19.45 0.42
CA LYS A 15 -5.32 -20.91 0.53
C LYS A 15 -6.75 -21.46 0.47
N PRO A 16 -6.99 -22.51 -0.33
CA PRO A 16 -8.32 -23.12 -0.45
C PRO A 16 -8.80 -23.63 0.92
N LEU A 17 -10.13 -23.72 1.06
CA LEU A 17 -10.80 -24.23 2.24
C LEU A 17 -11.41 -25.60 1.91
N GLU A 18 -11.33 -26.53 2.85
CA GLU A 18 -12.03 -27.82 2.74
C GLU A 18 -13.43 -27.78 3.41
N ASP A 19 -13.62 -26.88 4.38
CA ASP A 19 -14.89 -26.62 5.08
C ASP A 19 -15.05 -25.12 5.38
N VAL A 20 -16.28 -24.66 5.62
CA VAL A 20 -16.56 -23.25 5.95
C VAL A 20 -15.87 -22.79 7.25
N ASN A 21 -15.64 -23.71 8.19
CA ASN A 21 -14.95 -23.45 9.45
C ASN A 21 -13.49 -23.92 9.45
N ASP A 22 -12.92 -24.22 8.27
CA ASP A 22 -11.52 -24.64 8.17
C ASP A 22 -10.56 -23.55 8.66
N GLU A 23 -9.86 -23.83 9.76
CA GLU A 23 -8.88 -22.92 10.34
C GLU A 23 -7.57 -22.88 9.56
N ASN A 24 -7.33 -23.81 8.63
CA ASN A 24 -6.11 -23.91 7.81
C ASN A 24 -6.19 -23.15 6.48
N GLY A 25 -7.41 -22.83 6.03
CA GLY A 25 -7.65 -21.99 4.87
C GLY A 25 -7.22 -20.53 5.09
N GLU A 26 -7.17 -19.78 3.99
CA GLU A 26 -6.82 -18.35 4.02
C GLU A 26 -7.68 -17.60 3.00
N ILE A 27 -8.62 -16.81 3.51
CA ILE A 27 -9.40 -15.86 2.71
C ILE A 27 -8.77 -14.49 2.90
N ALA A 28 -8.35 -13.88 1.78
CA ALA A 28 -7.79 -12.54 1.81
C ALA A 28 -8.89 -11.47 2.00
N LEU A 29 -8.70 -10.62 2.99
CA LEU A 29 -9.47 -9.39 3.19
C LEU A 29 -8.59 -8.17 2.99
N CYS A 30 -9.19 -7.08 2.51
CA CYS A 30 -8.49 -5.81 2.33
C CYS A 30 -9.38 -4.67 2.78
N THR A 31 -8.91 -3.89 3.74
CA THR A 31 -9.59 -2.69 4.24
C THR A 31 -9.13 -1.48 3.42
N LEU A 32 -10.08 -0.71 2.90
CA LEU A 32 -9.80 0.29 1.87
C LEU A 32 -9.97 1.72 2.40
N SER A 33 -9.11 2.62 1.91
CA SER A 33 -9.29 4.07 1.99
C SER A 33 -8.68 4.75 0.76
N ALA A 34 -8.79 6.07 0.65
CA ALA A 34 -8.16 6.81 -0.44
C ALA A 34 -7.76 8.23 -0.04
N PHE A 35 -6.64 8.69 -0.59
CA PHE A 35 -6.24 10.10 -0.52
C PHE A 35 -6.94 10.92 -1.60
N ASN A 36 -7.46 12.08 -1.22
CA ASN A 36 -8.02 13.03 -2.17
C ASN A 36 -6.92 13.96 -2.69
N LEU A 37 -6.37 13.65 -3.87
CA LEU A 37 -5.31 14.46 -4.48
C LEU A 37 -5.78 15.86 -4.88
N GLY A 38 -7.09 16.08 -5.02
CA GLY A 38 -7.65 17.40 -5.30
C GLY A 38 -7.70 18.33 -4.09
N ALA A 39 -7.57 17.79 -2.87
CA ALA A 39 -7.69 18.53 -1.62
C ALA A 39 -6.34 18.87 -0.98
N ILE A 40 -5.25 18.26 -1.41
CA ILE A 40 -3.90 18.56 -0.92
C ILE A 40 -3.28 19.70 -1.74
N ASP A 41 -2.50 20.54 -1.06
CA ASP A 41 -1.71 21.61 -1.69
C ASP A 41 -0.25 21.22 -1.86
N SER A 42 0.30 20.43 -0.94
CA SER A 42 1.62 19.79 -1.06
C SER A 42 1.55 18.25 -0.93
N LEU A 43 2.52 17.56 -1.52
CA LEU A 43 2.71 16.11 -1.29
C LEU A 43 3.19 15.81 0.14
N ASP A 44 3.77 16.79 0.84
CA ASP A 44 4.24 16.60 2.23
C ASP A 44 3.06 16.38 3.21
N GLU A 45 1.87 16.87 2.87
CA GLU A 45 0.63 16.64 3.66
C GLU A 45 0.26 15.15 3.71
N LEU A 46 0.76 14.35 2.77
CA LEU A 46 0.55 12.90 2.76
C LEU A 46 1.18 12.20 3.96
N GLU A 47 2.15 12.81 4.63
CA GLU A 47 2.77 12.24 5.83
C GLU A 47 1.74 12.07 6.95
N GLU A 48 1.08 13.15 7.34
CA GLU A 48 0.06 13.13 8.40
C GLU A 48 -1.16 12.31 7.97
N LEU A 49 -1.59 12.46 6.72
CA LEU A 49 -2.72 11.70 6.18
C LEU A 49 -2.44 10.19 6.15
N ALA A 50 -1.21 9.77 5.83
CA ALA A 50 -0.83 8.36 5.86
C ALA A 50 -0.85 7.79 7.28
N VAL A 51 -0.36 8.55 8.28
CA VAL A 51 -0.43 8.14 9.69
C VAL A 51 -1.88 7.92 10.11
N LEU A 52 -2.77 8.87 9.82
CA LEU A 52 -4.18 8.76 10.15
C LEU A 52 -4.86 7.59 9.44
N ALA A 53 -4.64 7.45 8.13
CA ALA A 53 -5.27 6.40 7.32
C ALA A 53 -4.80 5.00 7.74
N VAL A 54 -3.49 4.79 7.89
CA VAL A 54 -2.94 3.49 8.28
C VAL A 54 -3.44 3.10 9.67
N ARG A 55 -3.37 4.00 10.66
CA ARG A 55 -3.83 3.70 12.03
C ARG A 55 -5.34 3.43 12.10
N ALA A 56 -6.14 4.23 11.40
CA ALA A 56 -7.59 4.05 11.40
C ALA A 56 -8.00 2.70 10.80
N LEU A 57 -7.39 2.33 9.66
CA LEU A 57 -7.70 1.05 9.01
C LEU A 57 -7.13 -0.14 9.77
N ASP A 58 -5.95 -0.01 10.39
CA ASP A 58 -5.37 -1.06 11.21
C ASP A 58 -6.23 -1.32 12.46
N ALA A 59 -6.66 -0.28 13.18
CA ALA A 59 -7.58 -0.41 14.31
C ALA A 59 -8.92 -1.05 13.90
N LEU A 60 -9.42 -0.77 12.69
CA LEU A 60 -10.65 -1.37 12.17
C LEU A 60 -10.52 -2.89 12.00
N LEU A 61 -9.32 -3.42 11.73
CA LEU A 61 -9.11 -4.87 11.63
C LEU A 61 -9.42 -5.59 12.95
N ASP A 62 -9.12 -4.97 14.09
CA ASP A 62 -9.41 -5.57 15.41
C ASP A 62 -10.83 -5.30 15.87
N TYR A 63 -11.43 -4.21 15.39
CA TYR A 63 -12.79 -3.79 15.76
C TYR A 63 -13.90 -4.58 15.05
N GLN A 64 -13.68 -4.99 13.79
CA GLN A 64 -14.71 -5.64 12.98
C GLN A 64 -14.88 -7.14 13.31
N ASP A 65 -16.09 -7.66 13.05
CA ASP A 65 -16.37 -9.09 13.15
C ASP A 65 -15.93 -9.87 11.90
N TYR A 66 -15.57 -11.14 12.09
CA TYR A 66 -15.17 -12.04 11.02
C TYR A 66 -16.08 -13.27 11.00
N PRO A 67 -17.02 -13.39 10.03
CA PRO A 67 -17.96 -14.51 9.98
C PRO A 67 -17.32 -15.84 9.58
N ILE A 68 -16.13 -15.81 8.96
CA ILE A 68 -15.40 -16.98 8.49
C ILE A 68 -14.02 -17.03 9.16
N PRO A 69 -13.64 -18.14 9.84
CA PRO A 69 -12.35 -18.26 10.52
C PRO A 69 -11.14 -18.01 9.61
N ALA A 70 -11.16 -18.56 8.39
CA ALA A 70 -10.10 -18.37 7.40
C ALA A 70 -9.90 -16.89 7.00
N ALA A 71 -10.96 -16.07 7.05
CA ALA A 71 -10.89 -14.64 6.77
C ALA A 71 -10.26 -13.86 7.93
N LYS A 72 -10.62 -14.21 9.18
CA LYS A 72 -9.96 -13.67 10.38
C LYS A 72 -8.47 -14.01 10.39
N ARG A 73 -8.14 -15.27 10.04
CA ARG A 73 -6.77 -15.75 9.95
C ARG A 73 -5.95 -14.95 8.94
N GLY A 74 -6.47 -14.70 7.73
CA GLY A 74 -5.80 -13.87 6.73
C GLY A 74 -5.61 -12.41 7.20
N ALA A 75 -6.68 -11.79 7.72
CA ALA A 75 -6.67 -10.41 8.17
C ALA A 75 -5.72 -10.19 9.36
N MET A 76 -5.78 -11.02 10.40
CA MET A 76 -4.92 -10.90 11.57
C MET A 76 -3.47 -11.31 11.29
N GLY A 77 -3.25 -12.27 10.40
CA GLY A 77 -1.91 -12.73 10.04
C GLY A 77 -1.12 -11.69 9.24
N ARG A 78 -1.77 -11.02 8.27
CA ARG A 78 -1.09 -10.09 7.34
C ARG A 78 -1.39 -8.62 7.55
N ARG A 79 -2.54 -8.29 8.14
CA ARG A 79 -3.06 -6.92 8.34
C ARG A 79 -2.98 -6.07 7.08
N THR A 80 -3.58 -6.59 6.00
CA THR A 80 -3.47 -6.03 4.65
C THR A 80 -4.41 -4.85 4.42
N LEU A 81 -3.82 -3.70 4.07
CA LEU A 81 -4.52 -2.44 3.82
C LEU A 81 -4.36 -2.00 2.37
N GLY A 82 -5.40 -1.43 1.79
CA GLY A 82 -5.41 -0.92 0.41
C GLY A 82 -5.77 0.55 0.38
N ILE A 83 -4.76 1.43 0.36
CA ILE A 83 -4.98 2.88 0.32
C ILE A 83 -4.70 3.39 -1.09
N GLY A 84 -5.73 3.91 -1.75
CA GLY A 84 -5.67 4.42 -3.11
C GLY A 84 -5.68 5.94 -3.19
N VAL A 85 -6.02 6.43 -4.37
CA VAL A 85 -6.24 7.86 -4.62
C VAL A 85 -7.57 8.08 -5.33
N ILE A 86 -8.15 9.26 -5.11
CA ILE A 86 -9.27 9.82 -5.88
C ILE A 86 -8.89 11.20 -6.41
N ASN A 87 -9.70 11.74 -7.33
CA ASN A 87 -9.45 13.05 -7.98
C ASN A 87 -8.14 13.15 -8.77
N PHE A 88 -7.60 12.04 -9.25
CA PHE A 88 -6.36 12.06 -10.04
C PHE A 88 -6.49 12.87 -11.34
N ALA A 89 -7.62 12.78 -12.04
CA ALA A 89 -7.86 13.58 -13.24
C ALA A 89 -7.87 15.09 -12.96
N TYR A 90 -8.50 15.50 -11.86
CA TYR A 90 -8.49 16.89 -11.42
C TYR A 90 -7.10 17.34 -10.95
N TYR A 91 -6.36 16.46 -10.27
CA TYR A 91 -4.97 16.71 -9.87
C TYR A 91 -4.07 16.98 -11.08
N LEU A 92 -4.20 16.18 -12.15
CA LEU A 92 -3.47 16.45 -13.40
C LEU A 92 -3.89 17.78 -14.03
N ALA A 93 -5.19 18.10 -14.02
CA ALA A 93 -5.69 19.38 -14.53
C ALA A 93 -5.15 20.59 -13.74
N LYS A 94 -5.09 20.53 -12.39
CA LYS A 94 -4.49 21.58 -11.52
C LYS A 94 -3.03 21.86 -11.88
N HIS A 95 -2.31 20.84 -12.37
CA HIS A 95 -0.90 20.94 -12.77
C HIS A 95 -0.69 21.13 -14.28
N GLY A 96 -1.75 21.34 -15.05
CA GLY A 96 -1.69 21.53 -16.50
C GLY A 96 -1.15 20.32 -17.27
N LYS A 97 -1.31 19.10 -16.72
CA LYS A 97 -0.85 17.85 -17.33
C LYS A 97 -1.99 17.07 -17.97
N ARG A 98 -1.65 16.18 -18.90
CA ARG A 98 -2.60 15.36 -19.65
C ARG A 98 -2.20 13.89 -19.58
N TYR A 99 -3.19 13.02 -19.75
CA TYR A 99 -2.99 11.56 -19.79
C TYR A 99 -2.31 11.09 -21.08
N SER A 100 -2.61 11.74 -22.21
CA SER A 100 -2.35 11.17 -23.55
C SER A 100 -0.98 11.51 -24.15
N ASP A 101 -0.28 12.51 -23.63
CA ASP A 101 0.94 13.07 -24.25
C ASP A 101 2.22 12.82 -23.43
N GLY A 102 2.13 12.03 -22.36
CA GLY A 102 3.25 11.74 -21.46
C GLY A 102 3.65 12.89 -20.53
N SER A 103 3.01 14.06 -20.62
CA SER A 103 3.33 15.22 -19.77
C SER A 103 3.13 14.96 -18.28
N ALA A 104 2.25 14.01 -17.94
CA ALA A 104 1.97 13.57 -16.57
C ALA A 104 2.94 12.51 -16.03
N ASN A 105 3.83 11.91 -16.84
CA ASN A 105 4.64 10.76 -16.43
C ASN A 105 5.49 11.05 -15.18
N ASN A 106 6.29 12.11 -15.24
CA ASN A 106 7.16 12.50 -14.12
C ASN A 106 6.37 13.00 -12.90
N LEU A 107 5.25 13.72 -13.11
CA LEU A 107 4.37 14.14 -12.02
C LEU A 107 3.78 12.92 -11.30
N THR A 108 3.28 11.95 -12.06
CA THR A 108 2.70 10.71 -11.53
C THR A 108 3.76 9.93 -10.75
N HIS A 109 4.97 9.81 -11.30
CA HIS A 109 6.08 9.16 -10.60
C HIS A 109 6.34 9.81 -9.23
N LYS A 110 6.52 11.13 -9.21
CA LYS A 110 6.76 11.89 -7.98
C LYS A 110 5.61 11.74 -6.96
N THR A 111 4.36 11.83 -7.41
CA THR A 111 3.17 11.71 -6.55
C THR A 111 3.07 10.32 -5.93
N PHE A 112 3.20 9.25 -6.72
CA PHE A 112 3.06 7.88 -6.22
C PHE A 112 4.27 7.41 -5.42
N GLU A 113 5.47 7.95 -5.70
CA GLU A 113 6.63 7.79 -4.83
C GLU A 113 6.33 8.33 -3.42
N ALA A 114 5.86 9.58 -3.31
CA ALA A 114 5.53 10.19 -2.03
C ALA A 114 4.46 9.41 -1.27
N ILE A 115 3.34 9.06 -1.94
CA ILE A 115 2.27 8.25 -1.34
C ILE A 115 2.85 6.96 -0.76
N GLN A 116 3.63 6.22 -1.55
CA GLN A 116 4.13 4.92 -1.11
C GLN A 116 5.16 5.05 0.01
N TYR A 117 6.03 6.05 -0.07
CA TYR A 117 6.99 6.34 0.98
C TYR A 117 6.30 6.64 2.31
N TYR A 118 5.31 7.55 2.32
CA TYR A 118 4.61 7.93 3.55
C TYR A 118 3.73 6.80 4.11
N LEU A 119 3.11 5.97 3.26
CA LEU A 119 2.40 4.78 3.71
C LEU A 119 3.32 3.77 4.40
N LEU A 120 4.48 3.49 3.80
CA LEU A 120 5.49 2.60 4.39
C LEU A 120 6.05 3.18 5.69
N LYS A 121 6.31 4.48 5.73
CA LYS A 121 6.79 5.19 6.92
C LYS A 121 5.78 5.09 8.07
N ALA A 122 4.53 5.50 7.84
CA ALA A 122 3.45 5.44 8.83
C ALA A 122 3.25 4.02 9.38
N SER A 123 3.34 3.02 8.50
CA SER A 123 3.23 1.61 8.87
C SER A 123 4.43 1.09 9.67
N ASN A 124 5.65 1.51 9.32
CA ASN A 124 6.86 1.20 10.08
C ASN A 124 6.82 1.82 11.49
N GLU A 125 6.36 3.07 11.62
CA GLU A 125 6.16 3.72 12.92
C GLU A 125 5.12 2.97 13.76
N LEU A 126 3.98 2.59 13.16
CA LEU A 126 2.95 1.80 13.84
C LEU A 126 3.50 0.46 14.34
N ALA A 127 4.35 -0.20 13.56
CA ALA A 127 4.99 -1.45 13.93
C ALA A 127 6.03 -1.31 15.05
N ILE A 128 6.72 -0.18 15.13
CA ILE A 128 7.62 0.12 16.25
C ILE A 128 6.81 0.25 17.54
N GLU A 129 5.60 0.81 17.47
CA GLU A 129 4.73 1.01 18.63
C GLU A 129 3.97 -0.24 19.08
N GLN A 130 3.38 -0.99 18.13
CA GLN A 130 2.44 -2.08 18.42
C GLN A 130 2.98 -3.48 18.09
N GLY A 131 4.16 -3.54 17.47
CA GLY A 131 4.67 -4.76 16.84
C GLY A 131 4.11 -4.95 15.43
N ALA A 132 4.73 -5.84 14.69
CA ALA A 132 4.34 -6.10 13.31
C ALA A 132 3.25 -7.15 13.16
N CYS A 133 2.75 -7.26 11.92
CA CYS A 133 1.87 -8.36 11.58
C CYS A 133 2.59 -9.73 11.75
N PRO A 134 1.88 -10.75 12.28
CA PRO A 134 2.46 -12.06 12.56
C PRO A 134 3.18 -12.73 11.39
N TRP A 135 2.71 -12.52 10.16
CA TRP A 135 3.27 -13.14 8.95
C TRP A 135 4.11 -12.18 8.11
N PHE A 136 4.68 -11.14 8.73
CA PHE A 136 5.57 -10.21 8.03
C PHE A 136 6.78 -10.91 7.40
N ASN A 137 7.28 -11.98 8.01
CA ASN A 137 8.39 -12.80 7.50
C ASN A 137 8.14 -13.41 6.11
N GLU A 138 6.89 -13.52 5.67
CA GLU A 138 6.53 -14.01 4.33
C GLU A 138 6.61 -12.92 3.25
N THR A 139 6.91 -11.67 3.63
CA THR A 139 6.97 -10.53 2.70
C THR A 139 8.38 -10.32 2.15
N THR A 140 8.46 -9.71 0.97
CA THR A 140 9.74 -9.22 0.42
C THR A 140 10.32 -8.09 1.27
N TYR A 141 9.49 -7.33 1.98
CA TYR A 141 9.93 -6.29 2.92
C TYR A 141 10.77 -6.86 4.07
N ALA A 142 10.44 -8.04 4.58
CA ALA A 142 11.27 -8.72 5.60
C ALA A 142 12.67 -9.09 5.09
N GLN A 143 12.83 -9.22 3.78
CA GLN A 143 14.11 -9.47 3.10
C GLN A 143 14.84 -8.16 2.74
N GLY A 144 14.27 -7.00 3.09
CA GLY A 144 14.81 -5.68 2.73
C GLY A 144 14.59 -5.30 1.26
N ILE A 145 13.69 -6.00 0.55
CA ILE A 145 13.38 -5.74 -0.87
C ILE A 145 12.18 -4.79 -0.94
N LEU A 146 12.36 -3.65 -1.58
CA LEU A 146 11.35 -2.60 -1.76
C LEU A 146 10.74 -2.63 -3.17
N PRO A 147 9.59 -1.95 -3.38
CA PRO A 147 8.99 -1.82 -4.72
C PRO A 147 9.95 -1.20 -5.76
N ILE A 148 10.82 -0.29 -5.31
CA ILE A 148 11.85 0.35 -6.15
C ILE A 148 12.93 -0.64 -6.65
N ASP A 149 13.03 -1.84 -6.07
CA ASP A 149 14.01 -2.84 -6.47
C ASP A 149 13.44 -3.81 -7.52
N THR A 150 12.11 -3.94 -7.59
CA THR A 150 11.42 -5.02 -8.32
C THR A 150 10.47 -4.54 -9.43
N TYR A 151 10.46 -3.23 -9.73
CA TYR A 151 9.68 -2.67 -10.83
C TYR A 151 10.18 -3.11 -12.22
N LYS A 152 9.31 -3.01 -13.23
CA LYS A 152 9.64 -3.32 -14.62
C LYS A 152 10.56 -2.24 -15.21
N LYS A 153 11.79 -2.63 -15.56
CA LYS A 153 12.87 -1.73 -16.03
C LYS A 153 12.53 -0.92 -17.28
N ASP A 154 11.56 -1.34 -18.08
CA ASP A 154 11.08 -0.56 -19.24
C ASP A 154 10.56 0.84 -18.84
N LEU A 155 10.16 1.03 -17.58
CA LEU A 155 9.74 2.34 -17.05
C LEU A 155 10.88 3.38 -17.06
N ASP A 156 12.15 2.96 -17.00
CA ASP A 156 13.31 3.86 -17.05
C ASP A 156 13.42 4.59 -18.41
N GLY A 157 12.81 4.04 -19.47
CA GLY A 157 12.72 4.68 -20.78
C GLY A 157 11.53 5.64 -20.93
N ILE A 158 10.61 5.68 -19.97
CA ILE A 158 9.35 6.43 -20.01
C ILE A 158 9.36 7.61 -19.04
N VAL A 159 10.04 7.45 -17.90
CA VAL A 159 10.09 8.39 -16.79
C VAL A 159 11.54 8.80 -16.56
N SER A 160 11.79 10.11 -16.49
CA SER A 160 13.12 10.66 -16.21
C SER A 160 13.25 11.25 -14.80
N GLU A 161 12.18 11.16 -14.02
CA GLU A 161 12.11 11.72 -12.66
C GLU A 161 12.99 10.90 -11.71
N PRO A 162 13.98 11.52 -11.02
CA PRO A 162 14.76 10.82 -10.02
C PRO A 162 13.91 10.47 -8.79
N LEU A 163 14.34 9.48 -8.02
CA LEU A 163 13.76 9.24 -6.69
C LEU A 163 14.14 10.40 -5.76
N HIS A 164 13.13 10.99 -5.12
CA HIS A 164 13.28 12.11 -4.18
C HIS A 164 13.37 11.64 -2.74
N THR A 165 12.64 10.57 -2.42
CA THR A 165 12.53 9.99 -1.07
C THR A 165 13.57 8.91 -0.86
N THR A 166 14.81 9.21 -1.25
CA THR A 166 15.96 8.30 -1.15
C THR A 166 16.59 8.38 0.24
N THR A 167 15.83 8.06 1.29
CA THR A 167 16.40 7.54 2.56
C THR A 167 16.54 6.01 2.49
N GLY A 168 16.99 5.51 1.33
CA GLY A 168 17.35 4.10 1.06
C GLY A 168 18.54 3.56 1.87
N LYS A 169 18.98 4.24 2.94
CA LYS A 169 19.89 3.70 3.96
C LYS A 169 19.44 3.95 5.40
N HIS A 170 18.47 4.83 5.64
CA HIS A 170 17.94 5.09 6.99
C HIS A 170 16.60 4.41 7.25
N CYS A 171 15.77 4.16 6.23
CA CYS A 171 14.69 3.16 6.34
C CYS A 171 15.22 1.72 6.24
N ALA A 172 16.41 1.52 5.67
CA ALA A 172 17.08 0.22 5.51
C ALA A 172 17.96 -0.18 6.71
N ASN A 173 17.63 0.28 7.92
CA ASN A 173 18.26 -0.20 9.14
C ASN A 173 17.18 -0.79 10.05
N PRO A 174 17.20 -2.12 10.25
CA PRO A 174 16.37 -3.01 9.44
C PRO A 174 14.89 -2.56 9.46
N LEU A 175 14.17 -2.68 8.35
CA LEU A 175 12.72 -2.55 8.29
C LEU A 175 12.07 -3.48 9.33
N LYS A 176 11.91 -2.94 10.54
CA LYS A 176 11.09 -3.48 11.62
C LYS A 176 9.62 -3.28 11.21
N PRO A 177 8.75 -4.20 11.62
CA PRO A 177 8.12 -5.00 10.58
C PRO A 177 6.75 -4.42 10.15
N THR A 178 6.58 -4.12 8.87
CA THR A 178 5.54 -3.22 8.34
C THR A 178 4.13 -3.86 8.34
N VAL A 179 3.10 -3.12 8.75
CA VAL A 179 1.70 -3.39 8.33
C VAL A 179 1.64 -3.22 6.80
N CYS A 180 1.10 -4.22 6.09
CA CYS A 180 1.14 -4.26 4.63
C CYS A 180 0.14 -3.27 4.01
N ALA A 181 0.40 -1.97 4.13
CA ALA A 181 -0.26 -0.92 3.38
C ALA A 181 0.37 -0.84 1.99
N THR A 182 -0.40 -1.22 0.97
CA THR A 182 0.03 -1.10 -0.42
C THR A 182 -0.75 0.03 -1.11
N PRO A 183 -0.09 0.79 -2.00
CA PRO A 183 -0.72 1.86 -2.73
C PRO A 183 -1.53 1.24 -3.86
N ARG A 184 -2.77 1.69 -4.05
CA ARG A 184 -3.60 1.25 -5.16
C ARG A 184 -3.43 2.17 -6.37
N SER A 185 -3.48 1.60 -7.58
CA SER A 185 -3.61 2.39 -8.81
C SER A 185 -4.90 3.23 -8.78
N PRO A 186 -4.88 4.46 -9.33
CA PRO A 186 -6.09 5.27 -9.50
C PRO A 186 -7.07 4.51 -10.41
N ARG A 187 -8.36 4.54 -10.04
CA ARG A 187 -9.46 4.21 -10.97
C ARG A 187 -9.75 5.42 -11.85
#